data_AF-A0A958FJY7-F1
#
_entry.id   AF-A0A958FJY7-F1
#
_cell.length_a   1.000
_cell.length_b   1.000
_cell.length_c   1.000
_cell.angle_alpha   90.00
_cell.angle_beta   90.00
_cell.angle_gamma   90.00
#
_symmetry.space_group_name_H-M   'P 1'
#
loop_
_entity.id
_entity.type
_entity.pdbx_description
1 polymer ?
#
loop_
_entity_poly.entity_id
_entity_poly.type
_entity_poly.pdbx_seq_one_letter_code
_entity_poly.pdbx_strand_id
1 'polypeptide(L)'
;MIHTNAPLSPDPRGLYPPDSLTWRINRESALLLGGLRALTMQIAHPLVAQGVYDHSHFREEPLGRLLRTLVRMLTIGFGTRAEAIQAAAMVRAVHGRVQGRLGEAVGAYPLHHPYRADDPQLMCWVYATLIDSSIVMYELLVRPLSPGDKEAYFQESKCWAQLLGVPETLLPPDYSAFRTYVQEMLAGEQTGFGTVGRDVMDSVFFPGLRFVPRWAYAPTRFLTNGLLPADLRRKLGFQWSPFRERGFRLLLRLLKFAYRLSPPLLRHLPQARRAARRWKNGT
;
A
#
# COMPACT_ATOMS: atom_id res chain seq x y z
N MET A 1 22.06 -9.64 -22.08
CA MET A 1 21.92 -8.21 -21.70
C MET A 1 20.44 -7.89 -21.67
N ILE A 2 19.83 -7.84 -20.48
CA ILE A 2 18.41 -7.55 -20.33
C ILE A 2 18.31 -6.03 -20.13
N HIS A 3 17.88 -5.31 -21.17
CA HIS A 3 17.51 -3.91 -21.04
C HIS A 3 16.15 -3.86 -20.34
N THR A 4 16.12 -3.67 -19.01
CA THR A 4 14.90 -3.42 -18.24
C THR A 4 14.47 -1.95 -18.29
N ASN A 5 14.37 -1.38 -19.49
CA ASN A 5 13.37 -0.33 -19.69
C ASN A 5 12.07 -1.07 -19.97
N ALA A 6 11.23 -1.28 -18.96
CA ALA A 6 9.83 -1.63 -19.23
C ALA A 6 9.08 -0.30 -19.39
N PRO A 7 9.00 0.28 -20.63
CA PRO A 7 8.19 1.46 -20.83
C PRO A 7 6.75 1.16 -20.38
N LEU A 8 6.07 2.20 -19.89
CA LEU A 8 4.61 2.20 -19.75
C LEU A 8 4.03 1.56 -21.00
N SER A 9 3.22 0.50 -20.85
CA SER A 9 2.60 -0.18 -21.99
C SER A 9 2.03 0.87 -22.96
N PRO A 10 2.37 0.82 -24.26
CA PRO A 10 1.86 1.79 -25.23
C PRO A 10 0.39 1.56 -25.53
N ASP A 11 -0.18 0.44 -25.09
CA ASP A 11 -1.55 0.05 -25.38
C ASP A 11 -2.56 1.06 -24.78
N PRO A 12 -3.45 1.67 -25.58
CA PRO A 12 -4.43 2.62 -25.08
C PRO A 12 -5.38 1.99 -24.05
N ARG A 13 -5.60 0.66 -24.11
CA ARG A 13 -6.50 -0.08 -23.22
C ARG A 13 -6.01 -0.13 -21.78
N GLY A 14 -4.74 0.14 -21.49
CA GLY A 14 -4.24 0.23 -20.11
C GLY A 14 -2.76 -0.09 -19.95
N LEU A 15 -2.23 0.23 -18.78
CA LEU A 15 -0.82 -0.02 -18.43
C LEU A 15 -0.50 -1.50 -18.25
N TYR A 16 -1.46 -2.28 -17.79
CA TYR A 16 -1.29 -3.70 -17.47
C TYR A 16 -2.30 -4.55 -18.24
N PRO A 17 -1.84 -5.45 -19.14
CA PRO A 17 -2.73 -6.38 -19.82
C PRO A 17 -3.24 -7.49 -18.89
N PRO A 18 -4.38 -8.17 -19.21
CA PRO A 18 -5.01 -9.15 -18.31
C PRO A 18 -4.18 -10.40 -17.97
N ASP A 19 -3.16 -10.69 -18.76
CA ASP A 19 -2.20 -11.78 -18.60
C ASP A 19 -0.99 -11.42 -17.71
N SER A 20 -0.77 -10.13 -17.43
CA SER A 20 0.30 -9.66 -16.54
C SER A 20 0.11 -10.12 -15.08
N LEU A 21 1.23 -10.24 -14.36
CA LEU A 21 1.21 -10.61 -12.94
C LEU A 21 0.54 -9.52 -12.09
N THR A 22 0.78 -8.26 -12.44
CA THR A 22 0.20 -7.08 -11.79
C THR A 22 -1.31 -7.12 -11.88
N TRP A 23 -1.87 -7.42 -13.05
CA TRP A 23 -3.31 -7.60 -13.20
C TRP A 23 -3.84 -8.75 -12.36
N ARG A 24 -3.18 -9.92 -12.45
CA ARG A 24 -3.58 -11.15 -11.76
C ARG A 24 -3.63 -10.98 -10.24
N ILE A 25 -2.69 -10.22 -9.67
CA ILE A 25 -2.58 -9.96 -8.23
C ILE A 25 -3.52 -8.82 -7.82
N ASN A 26 -3.43 -7.66 -8.48
CA ASN A 26 -4.13 -6.45 -8.04
C ASN A 26 -5.66 -6.50 -8.25
N ARG A 27 -6.17 -7.46 -9.03
CA ARG A 27 -7.63 -7.60 -9.24
C ARG A 27 -8.34 -8.19 -8.04
N GLU A 28 -7.62 -8.88 -7.15
CA GLU A 28 -8.17 -9.65 -6.04
C GLU A 28 -8.60 -8.69 -4.91
N SER A 29 -9.88 -8.74 -4.54
CA SER A 29 -10.45 -7.90 -3.48
C SER A 29 -9.87 -8.21 -2.11
N ALA A 30 -9.26 -9.39 -1.93
CA ALA A 30 -8.48 -9.77 -0.76
C ALA A 30 -7.40 -8.72 -0.39
N LEU A 31 -6.82 -8.04 -1.37
CA LEU A 31 -5.78 -7.03 -1.13
C LEU A 31 -6.31 -5.81 -0.36
N LEU A 32 -7.62 -5.52 -0.44
CA LEU A 32 -8.23 -4.42 0.33
C LEU A 32 -8.08 -4.62 1.84
N LEU A 33 -8.05 -5.86 2.32
CA LEU A 33 -7.80 -6.19 3.73
C LEU A 33 -6.37 -5.84 4.17
N GLY A 34 -5.44 -5.72 3.23
CA GLY A 34 -4.07 -5.25 3.46
C GLY A 34 -3.90 -3.73 3.42
N GLY A 35 -4.95 -2.96 3.08
CA GLY A 35 -4.84 -1.51 2.97
C GLY A 35 -4.38 -0.85 4.27
N LEU A 36 -4.92 -1.29 5.42
CA LEU A 36 -4.51 -0.79 6.73
C LEU A 36 -3.09 -1.21 7.12
N ARG A 37 -2.64 -2.38 6.69
CA ARG A 37 -1.24 -2.81 6.83
C ARG A 37 -0.32 -1.85 6.08
N ALA A 38 -0.59 -1.61 4.80
CA ALA A 38 0.20 -0.70 3.97
C ALA A 38 0.23 0.71 4.57
N LEU A 39 -0.92 1.27 4.94
CA LEU A 39 -1.02 2.60 5.56
C LEU A 39 -0.22 2.69 6.87
N THR A 40 -0.31 1.67 7.72
CA THR A 40 0.44 1.64 8.98
C THR A 40 1.96 1.59 8.74
N MET A 41 2.40 0.86 7.72
CA MET A 41 3.81 0.87 7.30
C MET A 41 4.22 2.23 6.71
N GLN A 42 3.36 2.89 5.94
CA GLN A 42 3.65 4.21 5.35
C GLN A 42 3.89 5.26 6.44
N ILE A 43 2.95 5.37 7.39
CA ILE A 43 3.05 6.33 8.49
C ILE A 43 4.06 5.94 9.56
N ALA A 44 4.69 4.76 9.44
CA ALA A 44 5.88 4.45 10.24
C ALA A 44 7.07 5.33 9.84
N HIS A 45 7.06 5.96 8.66
CA HIS A 45 8.04 6.97 8.31
C HIS A 45 7.58 8.34 8.88
N PRO A 46 8.35 8.98 9.79
CA PRO A 46 7.90 10.20 10.47
C PRO A 46 7.52 11.35 9.52
N LEU A 47 8.31 11.57 8.46
CA LEU A 47 8.01 12.58 7.44
C LEU A 47 6.70 12.32 6.69
N VAL A 48 6.36 11.05 6.42
CA VAL A 48 5.08 10.68 5.80
C VAL A 48 3.94 10.91 6.78
N ALA A 49 4.10 10.51 8.05
CA ALA A 49 3.10 10.75 9.09
C ALA A 49 2.79 12.24 9.26
N GLN A 50 3.83 13.09 9.35
CA GLN A 50 3.66 14.54 9.47
C GLN A 50 2.98 15.14 8.24
N GLY A 51 3.37 14.74 7.02
CA GLY A 51 2.71 15.22 5.81
C GLY A 51 1.23 14.84 5.74
N VAL A 52 0.86 13.64 6.22
CA VAL A 52 -0.56 13.27 6.37
C VAL A 52 -1.24 14.13 7.43
N TYR A 53 -0.58 14.35 8.57
CA TYR A 53 -1.13 15.12 9.67
C TYR A 53 -1.44 16.57 9.28
N ASP A 54 -0.48 17.24 8.64
CA ASP A 54 -0.57 18.67 8.33
C ASP A 54 -1.51 18.95 7.14
N HIS A 55 -1.61 18.03 6.18
CA HIS A 55 -2.23 18.31 4.87
C HIS A 55 -3.43 17.41 4.53
N SER A 56 -3.85 16.52 5.42
CA SER A 56 -5.06 15.73 5.20
C SER A 56 -6.14 16.11 6.19
N HIS A 57 -7.38 16.19 5.71
CA HIS A 57 -8.60 16.12 6.55
C HIS A 57 -8.78 14.70 7.12
N PHE A 58 -7.72 14.09 7.67
CA PHE A 58 -7.70 12.70 8.11
C PHE A 58 -8.54 12.48 9.37
N ARG A 59 -8.70 13.54 10.20
CA ARG A 59 -9.57 13.51 11.38
C ARG A 59 -11.04 13.73 11.01
N GLU A 60 -11.33 14.59 10.04
CA GLU A 60 -12.72 14.94 9.66
C GLU A 60 -13.31 13.96 8.63
N GLU A 61 -12.52 13.52 7.65
CA GLU A 61 -12.95 12.63 6.56
C GLU A 61 -12.00 11.44 6.30
N PRO A 62 -11.68 10.60 7.31
CA PRO A 62 -10.77 9.46 7.13
C PRO A 62 -11.23 8.50 6.02
N LEU A 63 -12.53 8.19 5.97
CA LEU A 63 -13.11 7.30 4.96
C LEU A 63 -13.14 7.93 3.57
N GLY A 64 -13.50 9.21 3.48
CA GLY A 64 -13.51 9.95 2.21
C GLY A 64 -12.12 9.99 1.58
N ARG A 65 -11.10 10.27 2.39
CA ARG A 65 -9.69 10.22 1.97
C ARG A 65 -9.29 8.82 1.49
N LEU A 66 -9.58 7.78 2.27
CA LEU A 66 -9.24 6.39 1.92
C LEU A 66 -9.85 5.98 0.58
N LEU A 67 -11.14 6.28 0.37
CA LEU A 67 -11.85 5.98 -0.87
C LEU A 67 -11.25 6.73 -2.07
N ARG A 68 -10.92 8.03 -1.92
CA ARG A 68 -10.28 8.82 -2.97
C ARG A 68 -8.92 8.25 -3.38
N THR A 69 -8.10 7.83 -2.43
CA THR A 69 -6.81 7.18 -2.70
C THR A 69 -7.00 5.83 -3.40
N LEU A 70 -7.91 5.00 -2.90
CA LEU A 70 -8.20 3.70 -3.49
C LEU A 70 -8.70 3.82 -4.94
N VAL A 71 -9.63 4.74 -5.21
CA VAL A 71 -10.12 4.99 -6.57
C VAL A 71 -8.96 5.35 -7.50
N ARG A 72 -8.06 6.26 -7.09
CA ARG A 72 -6.89 6.64 -7.90
C ARG A 72 -5.96 5.46 -8.17
N MET A 73 -5.61 4.67 -7.15
CA MET A 73 -4.76 3.48 -7.32
C MET A 73 -5.39 2.47 -8.28
N LEU A 74 -6.70 2.23 -8.16
CA LEU A 74 -7.42 1.32 -9.05
C LEU A 74 -7.54 1.86 -10.47
N THR A 75 -7.66 3.19 -10.65
CA THR A 75 -7.61 3.82 -11.97
C THR A 75 -6.24 3.66 -12.62
N ILE A 76 -5.14 3.81 -11.88
CA ILE A 76 -3.80 3.60 -12.44
C ILE A 76 -3.59 2.12 -12.83
N GLY A 77 -4.16 1.18 -12.07
CA GLY A 77 -4.05 -0.26 -12.36
C GLY A 77 -4.95 -0.78 -13.47
N PHE A 78 -6.19 -0.29 -13.54
CA PHE A 78 -7.25 -0.87 -14.37
C PHE A 78 -7.95 0.14 -15.31
N GLY A 79 -7.59 1.41 -15.26
CA GLY A 79 -8.06 2.41 -16.22
C GLY A 79 -7.47 2.22 -17.61
N THR A 80 -7.93 3.02 -18.57
CA THR A 80 -7.20 3.21 -19.84
C THR A 80 -5.84 3.81 -19.56
N ARG A 81 -4.94 3.75 -20.55
CA ARG A 81 -3.62 4.37 -20.41
C ARG A 81 -3.71 5.87 -20.14
N ALA A 82 -4.63 6.56 -20.81
CA ALA A 82 -4.88 7.99 -20.62
C ALA A 82 -5.38 8.29 -19.19
N GLU A 83 -6.36 7.53 -18.71
CA GLU A 83 -6.88 7.66 -17.34
C GLU A 83 -5.79 7.40 -16.29
N ALA A 84 -4.94 6.39 -16.49
CA ALA A 84 -3.86 6.07 -15.58
C ALA A 84 -2.82 7.19 -15.49
N ILE A 85 -2.40 7.73 -16.63
CA ILE A 85 -1.45 8.87 -16.70
C ILE A 85 -2.05 10.12 -16.06
N GLN A 86 -3.33 10.40 -16.34
CA GLN A 86 -4.03 11.55 -15.77
C GLN A 86 -4.17 11.41 -14.25
N ALA A 87 -4.59 10.23 -13.76
CA ALA A 87 -4.70 9.96 -12.33
C ALA A 87 -3.34 10.13 -11.62
N ALA A 88 -2.26 9.63 -12.21
CA ALA A 88 -0.92 9.82 -11.65
C ALA A 88 -0.48 11.29 -11.67
N ALA A 89 -0.77 12.04 -12.74
CA ALA A 89 -0.50 13.48 -12.80
C ALA A 89 -1.24 14.24 -11.70
N MET A 90 -2.51 13.89 -11.42
CA MET A 90 -3.27 14.46 -10.30
C MET A 90 -2.63 14.13 -8.95
N VAL A 91 -2.16 12.90 -8.74
CA VAL A 91 -1.45 12.52 -7.51
C VAL A 91 -0.17 13.35 -7.34
N ARG A 92 0.66 13.46 -8.39
CA ARG A 92 1.87 14.29 -8.37
C ARG A 92 1.57 15.76 -8.08
N ALA A 93 0.52 16.32 -8.68
CA ALA A 93 0.11 17.70 -8.45
C ALA A 93 -0.33 17.95 -6.99
N VAL A 94 -0.98 16.97 -6.36
CA VAL A 94 -1.31 17.04 -4.93
C VAL A 94 -0.05 16.93 -4.08
N HIS A 95 0.81 15.93 -4.33
CA HIS A 95 2.04 15.73 -3.56
C HIS A 95 2.99 16.92 -3.64
N GLY A 96 3.09 17.60 -4.80
CA GLY A 96 3.93 18.80 -4.96
C GLY A 96 3.48 20.01 -4.12
N ARG A 97 2.29 19.96 -3.50
CA ARG A 97 1.80 20.99 -2.58
C ARG A 97 1.98 20.61 -1.10
N VAL A 98 2.31 19.34 -0.82
CA VAL A 98 2.43 18.82 0.54
C VAL A 98 3.88 18.91 0.98
N GLN A 99 4.17 19.91 1.79
CA GLN A 99 5.50 20.16 2.35
C GLN A 99 5.38 20.84 3.71
N GLY A 100 6.42 20.72 4.52
CA GLY A 100 6.44 21.28 5.87
C GLY A 100 7.69 20.90 6.63
N ARG A 101 7.60 20.92 7.96
CA ARG A 101 8.69 20.54 8.87
C ARG A 101 8.12 19.70 10.01
N LEU A 102 8.91 18.76 10.54
CA LEU A 102 8.50 17.96 11.68
C LEU A 102 8.21 18.82 12.92
N GLY A 103 7.13 18.47 13.64
CA GLY A 103 6.78 19.07 14.92
C GLY A 103 7.48 18.45 16.13
N GLU A 104 8.17 17.34 15.95
CA GLU A 104 8.90 16.59 16.99
C GLU A 104 10.10 15.85 16.39
N ALA A 105 11.09 15.51 17.23
CA ALA A 105 12.18 14.62 16.84
C ALA A 105 11.71 13.16 16.94
N VAL A 106 11.86 12.37 15.87
CA VAL A 106 11.40 10.97 15.82
C VAL A 106 12.33 10.14 14.95
N GLY A 107 12.84 9.04 15.51
CA GLY A 107 13.79 8.18 14.80
C GLY A 107 15.06 8.94 14.44
N ALA A 108 15.49 8.82 13.18
CA ALA A 108 16.66 9.52 12.65
C ALA A 108 16.43 11.02 12.35
N TYR A 109 15.20 11.55 12.54
CA TYR A 109 14.83 12.90 12.10
C TYR A 109 14.73 13.86 13.28
N PRO A 110 15.53 14.95 13.31
CA PRO A 110 15.46 15.95 14.36
C PRO A 110 14.19 16.81 14.26
N LEU A 111 13.90 17.54 15.34
CA LEU A 111 12.85 18.57 15.35
C LEU A 111 13.06 19.54 14.18
N HIS A 112 11.96 19.95 13.55
CA HIS A 112 11.96 20.81 12.38
C HIS A 112 12.67 20.24 11.15
N HIS A 113 12.93 18.93 11.05
CA HIS A 113 13.43 18.36 9.78
C HIS A 113 12.41 18.64 8.65
N PRO A 114 12.83 19.17 7.49
CA PRO A 114 11.91 19.48 6.40
C PRO A 114 11.38 18.20 5.75
N TYR A 115 10.15 18.25 5.22
CA TYR A 115 9.61 17.17 4.40
C TYR A 115 8.91 17.72 3.16
N ARG A 116 8.89 16.89 2.12
CA ARG A 116 8.07 17.11 0.92
C ARG A 116 7.49 15.76 0.49
N ALA A 117 6.19 15.70 0.19
CA ALA A 117 5.56 14.44 -0.24
C ALA A 117 5.98 14.01 -1.65
N ASP A 118 6.59 14.90 -2.43
CA ASP A 118 7.19 14.58 -3.73
C ASP A 118 8.68 14.18 -3.64
N ASP A 119 9.22 14.04 -2.42
CA ASP A 119 10.55 13.46 -2.21
C ASP A 119 10.59 12.02 -2.76
N PRO A 120 11.44 11.72 -3.75
CA PRO A 120 11.52 10.40 -4.35
C PRO A 120 11.86 9.27 -3.38
N GLN A 121 12.59 9.52 -2.30
CA GLN A 121 12.90 8.50 -1.29
C GLN A 121 11.65 8.14 -0.48
N LEU A 122 10.85 9.14 -0.09
CA LEU A 122 9.58 8.93 0.60
C LEU A 122 8.57 8.23 -0.29
N MET A 123 8.52 8.62 -1.58
CA MET A 123 7.67 7.95 -2.57
C MET A 123 8.09 6.50 -2.81
N CYS A 124 9.39 6.20 -2.83
CA CYS A 124 9.89 4.83 -2.91
C CYS A 124 9.45 4.00 -1.70
N TRP A 125 9.51 4.56 -0.48
CA TRP A 125 8.98 3.88 0.71
C TRP A 125 7.49 3.60 0.60
N VAL A 126 6.68 4.62 0.25
CA VAL A 126 5.22 4.45 0.10
C VAL A 126 4.89 3.38 -0.94
N TYR A 127 5.55 3.40 -2.10
CA TYR A 127 5.45 2.36 -3.11
C TYR A 127 5.80 0.99 -2.54
N ALA A 128 6.93 0.87 -1.84
CA ALA A 128 7.41 -0.40 -1.32
C ALA A 128 6.43 -1.05 -0.34
N THR A 129 5.80 -0.25 0.54
CA THR A 129 4.77 -0.75 1.47
C THR A 129 3.54 -1.31 0.76
N LEU A 130 3.17 -0.76 -0.41
CA LEU A 130 2.04 -1.24 -1.21
C LEU A 130 2.39 -2.58 -1.86
N ILE A 131 3.57 -2.68 -2.48
CA ILE A 131 4.02 -3.92 -3.14
C ILE A 131 4.18 -5.05 -2.13
N ASP A 132 4.85 -4.79 -1.01
CA ASP A 132 5.02 -5.78 0.06
C ASP A 132 3.66 -6.23 0.63
N SER A 133 2.74 -5.28 0.87
CA SER A 133 1.40 -5.62 1.37
C SER A 133 0.58 -6.44 0.37
N SER A 134 0.65 -6.11 -0.94
CA SER A 134 -0.04 -6.86 -1.97
C SER A 134 0.44 -8.31 -2.06
N ILE A 135 1.76 -8.53 -2.04
CA ILE A 135 2.35 -9.87 -2.04
C ILE A 135 1.91 -10.65 -0.80
N VAL A 136 2.06 -10.06 0.40
CA VAL A 136 1.66 -10.70 1.66
C VAL A 136 0.19 -11.10 1.64
N MET A 137 -0.72 -10.18 1.26
CA MET A 137 -2.14 -10.47 1.25
C MET A 137 -2.52 -11.53 0.21
N TYR A 138 -1.91 -11.48 -0.97
CA TYR A 138 -2.17 -12.44 -2.03
C TYR A 138 -1.76 -13.86 -1.59
N GLU A 139 -0.58 -14.02 -1.00
CA GLU A 139 -0.10 -15.32 -0.53
C GLU A 139 -0.94 -15.88 0.63
N LEU A 140 -1.35 -15.02 1.55
CA LEU A 140 -2.16 -15.40 2.70
C LEU A 140 -3.57 -15.85 2.29
N LEU A 141 -4.25 -15.09 1.42
CA LEU A 141 -5.68 -15.27 1.16
C LEU A 141 -6.03 -15.92 -0.19
N VAL A 142 -5.16 -15.79 -1.19
CA VAL A 142 -5.43 -16.29 -2.55
C VAL A 142 -4.66 -17.59 -2.77
N ARG A 143 -3.34 -17.49 -3.01
CA ARG A 143 -2.44 -18.62 -3.25
C ARG A 143 -0.97 -18.22 -3.14
N PRO A 144 -0.06 -19.16 -2.82
CA PRO A 144 1.38 -18.88 -2.83
C PRO A 144 1.86 -18.39 -4.20
N LEU A 145 2.88 -17.52 -4.21
CA LEU A 145 3.55 -17.06 -5.42
C LEU A 145 4.91 -17.75 -5.53
N SER A 146 5.26 -18.20 -6.73
CA SER A 146 6.61 -18.69 -7.00
C SER A 146 7.63 -17.55 -6.87
N PRO A 147 8.92 -17.84 -6.66
CA PRO A 147 9.97 -16.81 -6.71
C PRO A 147 9.94 -16.00 -8.02
N GLY A 148 9.74 -16.67 -9.16
CA GLY A 148 9.62 -16.00 -10.46
C GLY A 148 8.38 -15.12 -10.59
N ASP A 149 7.24 -15.53 -10.03
CA ASP A 149 6.03 -14.70 -10.00
C ASP A 149 6.23 -13.42 -9.16
N LYS A 150 6.96 -13.52 -8.04
CA LYS A 150 7.28 -12.37 -7.18
C LYS A 150 8.21 -11.39 -7.89
N GLU A 151 9.23 -11.92 -8.58
CA GLU A 151 10.14 -11.14 -9.41
C GLU A 151 9.39 -10.42 -10.54
N ALA A 152 8.60 -11.15 -11.32
CA ALA A 152 7.84 -10.57 -12.42
C ALA A 152 6.84 -9.50 -11.94
N TYR A 153 6.09 -9.76 -10.86
CA TYR A 153 5.21 -8.77 -10.25
C TYR A 153 5.96 -7.52 -9.81
N PHE A 154 7.12 -7.69 -9.16
CA PHE A 154 7.95 -6.56 -8.73
C PHE A 154 8.42 -5.72 -9.92
N GLN A 155 8.97 -6.35 -10.96
CA GLN A 155 9.45 -5.63 -12.16
C GLN A 155 8.33 -4.88 -12.87
N GLU A 156 7.17 -5.52 -13.08
CA GLU A 156 6.00 -4.86 -13.68
C GLU A 156 5.51 -3.67 -12.82
N SER A 157 5.60 -3.79 -11.49
CA SER A 157 5.14 -2.76 -10.58
C SER A 157 6.04 -1.51 -10.53
N LYS A 158 7.30 -1.58 -10.98
CA LYS A 158 8.19 -0.40 -11.05
C LYS A 158 7.63 0.71 -11.93
N CYS A 159 6.89 0.34 -12.98
CA CYS A 159 6.16 1.24 -13.85
C CYS A 159 5.22 2.18 -13.06
N TRP A 160 4.55 1.69 -12.01
CA TRP A 160 3.75 2.54 -11.10
C TRP A 160 4.60 3.55 -10.34
N ALA A 161 5.73 3.12 -9.79
CA ALA A 161 6.61 4.00 -9.02
C ALA A 161 7.17 5.12 -9.89
N GLN A 162 7.64 4.79 -11.09
CA GLN A 162 8.13 5.74 -12.08
C GLN A 162 7.05 6.73 -12.50
N LEU A 163 5.84 6.24 -12.76
CA LEU A 163 4.71 7.09 -13.11
C LEU A 163 4.36 8.07 -11.97
N LEU A 164 4.62 7.73 -10.72
CA LEU A 164 4.41 8.62 -9.56
C LEU A 164 5.62 9.52 -9.25
N GLY A 165 6.71 9.42 -10.01
CA GLY A 165 7.88 10.31 -9.90
C GLY A 165 9.09 9.70 -9.19
N VAL A 166 9.09 8.39 -8.90
CA VAL A 166 10.29 7.71 -8.35
C VAL A 166 11.24 7.38 -9.50
N PRO A 167 12.46 7.94 -9.53
CA PRO A 167 13.44 7.62 -10.56
C PRO A 167 13.88 6.16 -10.44
N GLU A 168 14.17 5.52 -11.57
CA GLU A 168 14.59 4.13 -11.62
C GLU A 168 15.83 3.84 -10.77
N THR A 169 16.76 4.80 -10.69
CA THR A 169 17.99 4.70 -9.90
C THR A 169 17.75 4.53 -8.40
N LEU A 170 16.57 4.88 -7.89
CA LEU A 170 16.19 4.66 -6.49
C LEU A 170 15.42 3.37 -6.28
N LEU A 171 14.92 2.75 -7.34
CA LEU A 171 14.17 1.50 -7.24
C LEU A 171 15.15 0.32 -7.09
N PRO A 172 14.87 -0.62 -6.17
CA PRO A 172 15.67 -1.83 -6.07
C PRO A 172 15.73 -2.58 -7.43
N PRO A 173 16.89 -3.12 -7.82
CA PRO A 173 17.07 -3.72 -9.14
C PRO A 173 16.23 -4.99 -9.33
N ASP A 174 16.04 -5.79 -8.28
CA ASP A 174 15.29 -7.04 -8.28
C ASP A 174 14.47 -7.23 -6.98
N TYR A 175 13.66 -8.28 -6.92
CA TYR A 175 12.81 -8.57 -5.77
C TYR A 175 13.62 -8.90 -4.50
N SER A 176 14.82 -9.47 -4.64
CA SER A 176 15.69 -9.76 -3.50
C SER A 176 16.18 -8.46 -2.84
N ALA A 177 16.70 -7.53 -3.65
CA ALA A 177 17.12 -6.21 -3.20
C ALA A 177 15.93 -5.42 -2.63
N PHE A 178 14.74 -5.55 -3.22
CA PHE A 178 13.51 -4.97 -2.67
C PHE A 178 13.21 -5.48 -1.26
N ARG A 179 13.34 -6.79 -1.03
CA ARG A 179 13.13 -7.39 0.29
C ARG A 179 14.13 -6.90 1.31
N THR A 180 15.40 -6.78 0.93
CA THR A 180 16.46 -6.19 1.76
C THR A 180 16.12 -4.74 2.12
N TYR A 181 15.78 -3.91 1.13
CA TYR A 181 15.38 -2.51 1.35
C TYR A 181 14.23 -2.37 2.36
N VAL A 182 13.17 -3.18 2.22
CA VAL A 182 12.03 -3.14 3.16
C VAL A 182 12.46 -3.57 4.57
N GLN A 183 13.30 -4.60 4.69
CA GLN A 183 13.81 -5.07 5.99
C GLN A 183 14.69 -4.01 6.67
N GLU A 184 15.58 -3.37 5.93
CA GLU A 184 16.46 -2.31 6.43
C GLU A 184 15.66 -1.08 6.89
N MET A 185 14.69 -0.63 6.09
CA MET A 185 13.81 0.48 6.48
C MET A 185 13.01 0.19 7.76
N LEU A 186 12.52 -1.04 7.92
CA LEU A 186 11.77 -1.45 9.11
C LEU A 186 12.65 -1.61 10.35
N ALA A 187 13.87 -2.10 10.18
CA ALA A 187 14.83 -2.30 11.27
C ALA A 187 15.51 -0.99 11.70
N GLY A 188 15.80 -0.09 10.76
CA GLY A 188 16.54 1.15 10.96
C GLY A 188 15.75 2.26 11.64
N GLU A 189 16.43 3.38 11.90
CA GLU A 189 15.86 4.54 12.60
C GLU A 189 15.04 5.47 11.69
N GLN A 190 15.01 5.21 10.38
CA GLN A 190 14.18 5.93 9.41
C GLN A 190 12.67 5.71 9.69
N THR A 191 12.32 4.59 10.33
CA THR A 191 10.95 4.32 10.75
C THR A 191 10.79 4.39 12.27
N GLY A 192 9.74 5.04 12.74
CA GLY A 192 9.43 5.26 14.15
C GLY A 192 8.07 5.93 14.34
N PHE A 193 7.54 5.86 15.56
CA PHE A 193 6.25 6.45 15.90
C PHE A 193 6.36 7.45 17.05
N GLY A 194 6.38 8.73 16.69
CA GLY A 194 6.18 9.85 17.62
C GLY A 194 4.71 10.06 17.97
N THR A 195 4.40 11.19 18.59
CA THR A 195 3.02 11.60 18.92
C THR A 195 2.15 11.72 17.67
N VAL A 196 2.66 12.36 16.61
CA VAL A 196 1.92 12.59 15.36
C VAL A 196 1.60 11.27 14.65
N GLY A 197 2.59 10.39 14.51
CA GLY A 197 2.38 9.09 13.88
C GLY A 197 1.35 8.23 14.60
N ARG A 198 1.32 8.27 15.94
CA ARG A 198 0.34 7.54 16.76
C ARG A 198 -1.06 8.13 16.63
N ASP A 199 -1.18 9.44 16.52
CA ASP A 199 -2.47 10.11 16.32
C ASP A 199 -3.07 9.86 14.93
N VAL A 200 -2.25 9.94 13.88
CA VAL A 200 -2.66 9.54 12.53
C VAL A 200 -3.11 8.08 12.52
N MET A 201 -2.38 7.20 13.22
CA MET A 201 -2.73 5.80 13.36
C MET A 201 -4.06 5.59 14.12
N ASP A 202 -4.34 6.34 15.20
CA ASP A 202 -5.62 6.24 15.91
C ASP A 202 -6.78 6.61 14.99
N SER A 203 -6.63 7.67 14.20
CA SER A 203 -7.65 8.07 13.20
C SER A 203 -7.85 7.03 12.09
N VAL A 204 -6.80 6.31 11.70
CA VAL A 204 -6.88 5.20 10.72
C VAL A 204 -7.61 3.99 11.31
N PHE A 205 -7.36 3.64 12.58
CA PHE A 205 -8.02 2.50 13.23
C PHE A 205 -9.42 2.81 13.76
N PHE A 206 -9.70 4.08 14.03
CA PHE A 206 -10.94 4.57 14.59
C PHE A 206 -11.42 5.76 13.76
N PRO A 207 -11.97 5.52 12.55
CA PRO A 207 -12.41 6.58 11.64
C PRO A 207 -13.64 7.37 12.14
N GLY A 208 -14.01 7.25 13.42
CA GLY A 208 -15.01 8.11 14.07
C GLY A 208 -16.43 8.01 13.50
N LEU A 209 -16.84 6.84 12.99
CA LEU A 209 -18.21 6.68 12.49
C LEU A 209 -19.21 6.97 13.63
N ARG A 210 -20.15 7.89 13.37
CA ARG A 210 -21.02 8.58 14.35
C ARG A 210 -21.77 7.70 15.37
N PHE A 211 -21.82 6.39 15.17
CA PHE A 211 -22.50 5.43 16.06
C PHE A 211 -21.74 4.12 16.28
N VAL A 212 -20.47 4.04 15.87
CA VAL A 212 -19.68 2.81 15.99
C VAL A 212 -18.75 2.93 17.20
N PRO A 213 -18.99 2.16 18.28
CA PRO A 213 -18.16 2.24 19.47
C PRO A 213 -16.75 1.68 19.20
N ARG A 214 -15.73 2.18 19.93
CA ARG A 214 -14.31 1.82 19.71
C ARG A 214 -14.04 0.31 19.75
N TRP A 215 -14.75 -0.45 20.58
CA TRP A 215 -14.57 -1.90 20.67
C TRP A 215 -14.98 -2.64 19.38
N ALA A 216 -15.88 -2.08 18.57
CA ALA A 216 -16.30 -2.67 17.31
C ALA A 216 -15.16 -2.73 16.26
N TYR A 217 -14.12 -1.89 16.43
CA TYR A 217 -12.92 -1.91 15.60
C TYR A 217 -11.85 -2.91 16.06
N ALA A 218 -12.06 -3.60 17.19
CA ALA A 218 -11.10 -4.57 17.73
C ALA A 218 -10.72 -5.69 16.74
N PRO A 219 -11.65 -6.29 15.96
CA PRO A 219 -11.29 -7.30 14.95
C PRO A 219 -10.38 -6.76 13.86
N THR A 220 -10.67 -5.56 13.34
CA THR A 220 -9.85 -4.91 12.30
C THR A 220 -8.46 -4.56 12.82
N ARG A 221 -8.37 -4.06 14.05
CA ARG A 221 -7.08 -3.81 14.73
C ARG A 221 -6.30 -5.10 14.95
N PHE A 222 -6.96 -6.17 15.39
CA PHE A 222 -6.34 -7.47 15.60
C PHE A 222 -5.77 -8.03 14.29
N LEU A 223 -6.57 -8.01 13.22
CA LEU A 223 -6.15 -8.43 11.87
C LEU A 223 -4.97 -7.60 11.39
N THR A 224 -5.07 -6.26 11.45
CA THR A 224 -4.01 -5.36 10.97
C THR A 224 -2.73 -5.59 11.75
N ASN A 225 -2.78 -5.60 13.09
CA ASN A 225 -1.62 -5.83 13.94
C ASN A 225 -0.98 -7.20 13.65
N GLY A 226 -1.76 -8.25 13.42
CA GLY A 226 -1.21 -9.56 13.05
C GLY A 226 -0.53 -9.58 11.69
N LEU A 227 -0.96 -8.73 10.75
CA LEU A 227 -0.37 -8.57 9.42
C LEU A 227 0.92 -7.72 9.42
N LEU A 228 1.18 -6.95 10.48
CA LEU A 228 2.35 -6.08 10.54
C LEU A 228 3.66 -6.89 10.76
N PRO A 229 4.77 -6.46 10.13
CA PRO A 229 6.10 -6.96 10.48
C PRO A 229 6.38 -6.88 11.98
N ALA A 230 7.18 -7.81 12.50
CA ALA A 230 7.50 -7.88 13.93
C ALA A 230 8.16 -6.59 14.45
N ASP A 231 9.07 -6.01 13.67
CA ASP A 231 9.76 -4.75 14.02
C ASP A 231 8.79 -3.59 14.19
N LEU A 232 7.82 -3.47 13.27
CA LEU A 232 6.83 -2.41 13.34
C LEU A 232 5.90 -2.57 14.56
N ARG A 233 5.49 -3.81 14.86
CA ARG A 233 4.72 -4.11 16.08
C ARG A 233 5.48 -3.70 17.34
N ARG A 234 6.79 -3.99 17.40
CA ARG A 234 7.66 -3.59 18.51
C ARG A 234 7.75 -2.07 18.65
N LYS A 235 8.00 -1.35 17.54
CA LYS A 235 8.03 0.13 17.52
C LYS A 235 6.71 0.78 17.95
N LEU A 236 5.59 0.13 17.64
CA LEU A 236 4.26 0.55 18.10
C LEU A 236 4.01 0.27 19.58
N GLY A 237 4.82 -0.57 20.24
CA GLY A 237 4.59 -1.04 21.60
C GLY A 237 3.58 -2.18 21.69
N PHE A 238 3.21 -2.80 20.55
CA PHE A 238 2.29 -3.93 20.54
C PHE A 238 3.01 -5.24 20.84
N GLN A 239 2.81 -5.76 22.04
CA GLN A 239 3.24 -7.11 22.39
C GLN A 239 2.39 -8.15 21.68
N TRP A 240 3.04 -9.06 20.94
CA TRP A 240 2.37 -10.12 20.20
C TRP A 240 2.65 -11.48 20.83
N SER A 241 1.69 -11.98 21.61
CA SER A 241 1.84 -13.24 22.32
C SER A 241 1.61 -14.46 21.41
N PRO A 242 2.14 -15.65 21.78
CA PRO A 242 1.88 -16.89 21.05
C PRO A 242 0.38 -17.23 20.93
N PHE A 243 -0.45 -16.83 21.90
CA PHE A 243 -1.90 -17.01 21.84
C PHE A 243 -2.54 -16.16 20.74
N ARG A 244 -2.16 -14.88 20.63
CA ARG A 244 -2.60 -13.99 19.54
C ARG A 244 -2.16 -14.53 18.19
N GLU A 245 -0.94 -15.05 18.10
CA GLU A 245 -0.42 -15.68 16.88
C GLU A 245 -1.25 -16.90 16.44
N ARG A 246 -1.66 -17.77 17.38
CA ARG A 246 -2.55 -18.91 17.06
C ARG A 246 -3.92 -18.44 16.59
N GLY A 247 -4.53 -17.49 17.30
CA GLY A 247 -5.83 -16.92 16.94
C GLY A 247 -5.79 -16.23 15.56
N PHE A 248 -4.71 -15.50 15.27
CA PHE A 248 -4.49 -14.86 13.98
C PHE A 248 -4.34 -15.87 12.85
N ARG A 249 -3.56 -16.94 13.04
CA ARG A 249 -3.44 -18.02 12.04
C ARG A 249 -4.78 -18.72 11.78
N LEU A 250 -5.60 -18.91 12.81
CA LEU A 250 -6.96 -19.43 12.65
C LEU A 250 -7.84 -18.46 11.84
N LEU A 251 -7.84 -17.17 12.20
CA LEU A 251 -8.56 -16.14 11.46
C LEU A 251 -8.17 -16.11 9.98
N LEU A 252 -6.87 -16.15 9.67
CA LEU A 252 -6.38 -16.19 8.29
C LEU A 252 -6.84 -17.44 7.54
N ARG A 253 -6.87 -18.62 8.19
CA ARG A 253 -7.40 -19.85 7.58
C ARG A 253 -8.88 -19.70 7.25
N LEU A 254 -9.67 -19.13 8.16
CA LEU A 254 -11.10 -18.88 7.95
C LEU A 254 -11.33 -17.86 6.83
N LEU A 255 -10.58 -16.75 6.82
CA LEU A 255 -10.65 -15.74 5.75
C LEU A 255 -10.26 -16.33 4.39
N LYS A 256 -9.18 -17.12 4.33
CA LYS A 256 -8.76 -17.82 3.11
C LYS A 256 -9.83 -18.79 2.61
N PHE A 257 -10.45 -19.54 3.52
CA PHE A 257 -11.53 -20.47 3.18
C PHE A 257 -12.75 -19.73 2.65
N ALA A 258 -13.21 -18.68 3.35
CA ALA A 258 -14.32 -17.84 2.91
C ALA A 258 -14.04 -17.17 1.55
N TYR A 259 -12.81 -16.66 1.36
CA TYR A 259 -12.40 -16.07 0.09
C TYR A 259 -12.41 -17.08 -1.06
N ARG A 260 -11.92 -18.31 -0.83
CA ARG A 260 -11.95 -19.38 -1.84
C ARG A 260 -13.36 -19.78 -2.27
N LEU A 261 -14.30 -19.80 -1.33
CA LEU A 261 -15.71 -20.08 -1.61
C LEU A 261 -16.45 -18.90 -2.24
N SER A 262 -15.87 -17.70 -2.21
CA SER A 262 -16.52 -16.51 -2.75
C SER A 262 -16.60 -16.57 -4.29
N PRO A 263 -17.76 -16.23 -4.88
CA PRO A 263 -17.91 -16.21 -6.33
C PRO A 263 -16.95 -15.18 -6.96
N PRO A 264 -16.52 -15.37 -8.23
CA PRO A 264 -15.61 -14.46 -8.92
C PRO A 264 -16.07 -12.99 -8.92
N LEU A 265 -17.39 -12.74 -8.86
CA LEU A 265 -17.97 -11.40 -8.78
C LEU A 265 -17.64 -10.66 -7.47
N LEU A 266 -17.34 -11.38 -6.39
CA LEU A 266 -16.91 -10.79 -5.11
C LEU A 266 -15.39 -10.81 -4.95
N ARG A 267 -14.72 -11.79 -5.56
CA ARG A 267 -13.25 -11.89 -5.56
C ARG A 267 -12.58 -10.84 -6.43
N HIS A 268 -13.14 -10.50 -7.59
CA HIS A 268 -12.51 -9.53 -8.48
C HIS A 268 -13.13 -8.13 -8.34
N LEU A 269 -12.26 -7.14 -8.15
CA LEU A 269 -12.66 -5.74 -8.04
C LEU A 269 -13.49 -5.30 -9.25
N PRO A 270 -14.52 -4.44 -9.06
CA PRO A 270 -15.36 -3.95 -10.15
C PRO A 270 -14.54 -3.30 -11.29
N GLN A 271 -13.48 -2.58 -10.95
CA GLN A 271 -12.57 -1.90 -11.89
C GLN A 271 -11.85 -2.91 -12.78
N ALA A 272 -11.29 -3.97 -12.19
CA ALA A 272 -10.67 -5.06 -12.94
C ALA A 272 -11.67 -5.78 -13.85
N ARG A 273 -12.92 -5.97 -13.41
CA ARG A 273 -13.97 -6.56 -14.25
C ARG A 273 -14.40 -5.67 -15.41
N ARG A 274 -14.52 -4.35 -15.18
CA ARG A 274 -14.80 -3.36 -16.24
C ARG A 274 -13.65 -3.34 -17.25
N ALA A 275 -12.42 -3.30 -16.77
CA ALA A 275 -11.23 -3.35 -17.59
C ALA A 275 -11.15 -4.67 -18.39
N ALA A 276 -11.45 -5.82 -17.79
CA ALA A 276 -11.48 -7.10 -18.52
C ALA A 276 -12.45 -7.09 -19.71
N ARG A 277 -13.61 -6.43 -19.57
CA ARG A 277 -14.56 -6.24 -20.69
C ARG A 277 -13.98 -5.33 -21.77
N ARG A 278 -13.32 -4.24 -21.38
CA ARG A 278 -12.60 -3.34 -22.29
C ARG A 278 -11.58 -4.09 -23.13
N TRP A 279 -10.68 -4.85 -22.49
CA TRP A 279 -9.67 -5.67 -23.17
C TRP A 279 -10.25 -6.72 -24.13
N LYS A 280 -11.38 -7.34 -23.79
CA LYS A 280 -12.08 -8.30 -24.66
C LYS A 280 -12.72 -7.64 -25.88
N ASN A 281 -13.24 -6.42 -25.72
CA ASN A 281 -14.00 -5.73 -26.76
C ASN A 281 -13.10 -4.93 -27.72
N GLY A 282 -11.80 -4.78 -27.43
CA GLY A 282 -10.86 -4.02 -28.26
C GLY A 282 -11.02 -2.50 -28.22
N THR A 283 -11.98 -2.00 -27.44
CA THR A 283 -12.18 -0.60 -27.05
C THR A 283 -11.27 -0.23 -25.89
#